data_AF-S7XL34-F1
#
_entry.id   AF-S7XL34-F1
#
_cell.length_a   1.000
_cell.length_b   1.000
_cell.length_c   1.000
_cell.angle_alpha   90.00
_cell.angle_beta   90.00
_cell.angle_gamma   90.00
#
_symmetry.space_group_name_H-M   'P 1'
#
loop_
_entity.id
_entity.type
_entity.pdbx_description
1 polymer ?
#
loop_
_entity_poly.entity_id
_entity_poly.type
_entity_poly.pdbx_seq_one_letter_code
_entity_poly.pdbx_strand_id
1 'polypeptide(L)'
;MFISENASEYLSRYSDKCTSFYPFTKTRNIIIKEKKARGFYKKPRWNISVVAKEYIPYRTVITEIEGDIYMDYEYIKDNFYTHPEMDIKIVYKDEIMQRMRAQCRSNVALCIIKEENSINKKNIENRENNKKYKIYLIATDNIMEDEELIFNIKNISNGICSCNKIEYCLQPV
;
A
#
# COMPACT_ATOMS: atom_id res chain seq x y z
N MET A 1 3.81 -13.25 -6.07
CA MET A 1 2.51 -12.97 -5.41
C MET A 1 1.71 -14.26 -5.34
N PHE A 2 1.23 -14.60 -4.14
CA PHE A 2 0.23 -15.64 -3.89
C PHE A 2 -1.13 -14.99 -3.59
N ILE A 3 -2.24 -15.58 -4.05
CA ILE A 3 -3.60 -15.14 -3.71
C ILE A 3 -4.36 -16.38 -3.23
N SER A 4 -4.96 -16.33 -2.04
CA SER A 4 -5.76 -17.45 -1.54
C SER A 4 -6.97 -17.71 -2.45
N GLU A 5 -7.46 -18.95 -2.49
CA GLU A 5 -8.59 -19.32 -3.34
C GLU A 5 -9.84 -18.48 -3.03
N ASN A 6 -10.15 -18.30 -1.74
CA ASN A 6 -11.26 -17.47 -1.28
C ASN A 6 -11.09 -16.00 -1.66
N ALA A 7 -9.88 -15.44 -1.53
CA ALA A 7 -9.61 -14.05 -1.93
C ALA A 7 -9.72 -13.87 -3.44
N SER A 8 -9.25 -14.85 -4.22
CA SER A 8 -9.35 -14.83 -5.69
C SER A 8 -10.82 -14.85 -6.14
N GLU A 9 -11.64 -15.70 -5.52
CA GLU A 9 -13.08 -15.77 -5.78
C GLU A 9 -13.77 -14.45 -5.39
N TYR A 10 -13.49 -13.90 -4.21
CA TYR A 10 -14.03 -12.63 -3.75
C TYR A 10 -13.69 -11.48 -4.72
N LEU A 11 -12.41 -11.33 -5.08
CA LEU A 11 -11.93 -10.32 -6.02
C LEU A 11 -12.58 -10.44 -7.40
N SER A 12 -12.86 -11.66 -7.85
CA SER A 12 -13.50 -11.89 -9.15
C SER A 12 -14.93 -11.34 -9.22
N ARG A 13 -15.62 -11.23 -8.08
CA ARG A 13 -16.99 -10.71 -7.95
C ARG A 13 -17.03 -9.19 -7.74
N TYR A 14 -15.93 -8.59 -7.31
CA TYR A 14 -15.82 -7.17 -6.94
C TYR A 14 -15.10 -6.30 -7.99
N SER A 15 -14.82 -6.84 -9.18
CA SER A 15 -13.86 -6.28 -10.14
C SER A 15 -14.17 -4.88 -10.68
N ASP A 16 -15.33 -4.30 -10.39
CA ASP A 16 -15.74 -2.99 -10.91
C ASP A 16 -15.30 -1.82 -10.03
N LYS A 17 -14.92 -2.07 -8.76
CA LYS A 17 -14.56 -1.00 -7.82
C LYS A 17 -13.08 -0.58 -7.84
N CYS A 18 -12.18 -1.41 -8.36
CA CYS A 18 -10.73 -1.18 -8.30
C CYS A 18 -10.04 -0.94 -9.65
N THR A 19 -10.80 -0.77 -10.74
CA THR A 19 -10.26 -0.91 -12.11
C THR A 19 -10.31 0.34 -12.99
N SER A 20 -10.77 1.48 -12.50
CA SER A 20 -10.96 2.65 -13.37
C SER A 20 -10.04 3.83 -13.01
N PHE A 21 -9.05 4.03 -13.90
CA PHE A 21 -8.24 5.25 -14.08
C PHE A 21 -7.26 5.61 -12.96
N TYR A 22 -6.16 4.86 -12.87
CA TYR A 22 -4.90 5.43 -12.39
C TYR A 22 -3.95 5.58 -13.58
N PRO A 23 -3.47 6.78 -13.92
CA PRO A 23 -2.49 6.94 -14.98
C PRO A 23 -1.24 6.13 -14.61
N PHE A 24 -0.95 5.09 -15.39
CA PHE A 24 0.23 4.25 -15.24
C PHE A 24 1.46 5.00 -15.75
N THR A 25 2.04 5.87 -14.95
CA THR A 25 3.40 6.35 -15.20
C THR A 25 4.38 5.27 -14.74
N LYS A 26 5.30 4.90 -15.62
CA LYS A 26 6.33 3.87 -15.38
C LYS A 26 7.06 4.13 -14.05
N THR A 27 7.22 3.05 -13.29
CA THR A 27 7.62 2.90 -11.89
C THR A 27 9.01 3.47 -11.52
N ARG A 28 9.05 4.49 -10.65
CA ARG A 28 9.65 4.55 -9.29
C ARG A 28 9.95 6.00 -8.89
N ASN A 29 8.98 6.64 -8.23
CA ASN A 29 9.09 8.04 -7.76
C ASN A 29 9.48 8.15 -6.28
N ILE A 30 10.16 7.14 -5.73
CA ILE A 30 10.49 7.06 -4.30
C ILE A 30 11.97 6.82 -4.07
N ILE A 31 12.49 7.37 -2.97
CA ILE A 31 13.85 7.17 -2.48
C ILE A 31 13.78 6.77 -1.00
N ILE A 32 14.63 5.84 -0.58
CA ILE A 32 14.90 5.59 0.84
C ILE A 32 15.98 6.56 1.28
N LYS A 33 15.68 7.42 2.26
CA LYS A 33 16.68 8.31 2.83
C LYS A 33 16.51 8.45 4.35
N GLU A 34 17.61 8.73 5.02
CA GLU A 34 17.52 9.15 6.42
C GLU A 34 16.91 10.55 6.49
N LYS A 35 15.88 10.69 7.31
CA LYS A 35 15.22 11.97 7.55
C LYS A 35 15.02 12.15 9.03
N LYS A 36 15.40 13.32 9.56
CA LYS A 36 14.98 13.70 10.91
C LYS A 36 13.46 13.83 10.92
N ALA A 37 12.81 13.23 11.91
CA ALA A 37 11.39 13.47 12.13
C ALA A 37 11.16 14.99 12.25
N ARG A 38 10.39 15.58 11.32
CA ARG A 38 10.06 17.01 11.36
C ARG A 38 9.11 17.25 12.54
N GLY A 39 9.56 17.98 13.55
CA GLY A 39 8.79 18.29 14.77
C GLY A 39 9.69 18.60 15.96
N PHE A 40 9.10 19.16 17.03
CA PHE A 40 9.80 19.56 18.25
C PHE A 40 10.14 18.36 19.15
N TYR A 41 10.96 17.42 18.66
CA TYR A 41 11.60 16.46 19.55
C TYR A 41 12.75 17.17 20.28
N LYS A 42 12.80 17.07 21.62
CA LYS A 42 13.96 17.56 22.40
C LYS A 42 15.29 16.96 21.92
N LYS A 43 15.25 15.78 21.28
CA LYS A 43 16.38 15.14 20.58
C LYS A 43 15.86 14.46 19.31
N PRO A 44 15.87 15.10 18.13
CA PRO A 44 15.44 14.46 16.90
C PRO A 44 16.41 13.31 16.57
N ARG A 45 15.90 12.07 16.57
CA ARG A 45 16.62 10.91 16.07
C ARG A 45 16.52 10.87 14.55
N TRP A 46 17.61 10.48 13.90
CA TRP A 46 17.60 10.14 12.48
C TRP A 46 16.85 8.81 12.33
N ASN A 47 15.79 8.82 11.53
CA ASN A 47 15.07 7.60 11.18
C ASN A 47 15.20 7.39 9.67
N ILE A 48 15.26 6.13 9.27
CA ILE A 48 15.15 5.77 7.85
C ILE A 48 13.67 5.99 7.47
N SER A 49 13.44 6.82 6.46
CA SER A 49 12.10 7.13 5.94
C SER A 49 12.04 6.85 4.45
N VAL A 50 10.87 6.43 3.98
CA VAL A 50 10.56 6.33 2.55
C VAL A 50 9.96 7.67 2.13
N VAL A 51 10.58 8.33 1.16
CA VAL A 51 10.17 9.66 0.71
C VAL A 51 9.91 9.69 -0.79
N ALA A 52 9.14 10.68 -1.22
CA ALA A 52 8.96 10.98 -2.63
C ALA A 52 10.24 11.63 -3.17
N LYS A 53 10.69 11.13 -4.33
CA LYS A 53 11.82 11.68 -5.09
C LYS A 53 11.46 12.99 -5.79
N GLU A 54 10.19 13.14 -6.11
CA GLU A 54 9.65 14.25 -6.89
C GLU A 54 8.19 14.46 -6.46
N TYR A 55 7.55 15.48 -7.01
CA TYR A 55 6.11 15.69 -6.79
C TYR A 55 5.29 14.52 -7.34
N ILE A 56 4.42 13.95 -6.50
CA ILE A 56 3.49 12.87 -6.87
C ILE A 56 2.06 13.40 -6.74
N PRO A 57 1.30 13.51 -7.85
CA PRO A 57 -0.08 13.95 -7.82
C PRO A 57 -1.02 12.96 -7.11
N TYR A 58 -2.13 13.49 -6.57
CA TYR A 58 -3.24 12.68 -6.08
C TYR A 58 -3.68 11.61 -7.09
N ARG A 59 -3.99 10.40 -6.63
CA ARG A 59 -4.38 9.23 -7.46
C ARG A 59 -3.33 8.87 -8.52
N THR A 60 -2.07 8.86 -8.14
CA THR A 60 -0.99 8.37 -8.99
C THR A 60 -0.45 7.05 -8.45
N VAL A 61 -0.17 6.09 -9.33
CA VAL A 61 0.57 4.88 -8.96
C VAL A 61 2.03 5.25 -8.70
N ILE A 62 2.50 4.92 -7.50
CA ILE A 62 3.86 5.19 -7.06
C ILE A 62 4.77 4.02 -7.44
N THR A 63 4.36 2.81 -7.04
CA THR A 63 5.07 1.57 -7.38
C THR A 63 4.18 0.34 -7.29
N GLU A 64 4.51 -0.68 -8.08
CA GLU A 64 4.02 -2.05 -7.86
C GLU A 64 4.67 -2.60 -6.58
N ILE A 65 3.90 -3.34 -5.80
CA ILE A 65 4.32 -3.96 -4.53
C ILE A 65 4.20 -5.47 -4.66
N GLU A 66 5.26 -6.17 -4.28
CA GLU A 66 5.21 -7.61 -4.10
C GLU A 66 4.56 -7.95 -2.75
N GLY A 67 3.47 -8.70 -2.80
CA GLY A 67 2.80 -9.21 -1.62
C GLY A 67 2.00 -10.46 -1.92
N ASP A 68 1.38 -11.00 -0.88
CA ASP A 68 0.40 -12.07 -0.95
C ASP A 68 -0.96 -11.54 -0.47
N ILE A 69 -2.05 -12.03 -1.05
CA ILE A 69 -3.42 -11.56 -0.79
C ILE A 69 -4.23 -12.69 -0.13
N TYR A 70 -4.87 -12.38 0.99
CA TYR A 70 -5.70 -13.30 1.77
C TYR A 70 -7.04 -12.65 2.10
N MET A 71 -8.05 -13.45 2.41
CA MET A 71 -9.23 -12.93 3.10
C MET A 71 -8.85 -12.56 4.54
N ASP A 72 -9.52 -11.56 5.11
CA ASP A 72 -9.21 -11.05 6.45
C ASP A 72 -9.24 -12.15 7.53
N TYR A 73 -10.19 -13.08 7.44
CA TYR A 73 -10.33 -14.19 8.39
C TYR A 73 -9.27 -15.30 8.25
N GLU A 74 -8.52 -15.33 7.14
CA GLU A 74 -7.55 -16.41 6.87
C GLU A 74 -6.16 -16.13 7.46
N TYR A 75 -5.83 -14.85 7.67
CA TYR A 75 -4.48 -14.45 8.05
C TYR A 75 -4.46 -13.81 9.44
N ILE A 76 -3.71 -14.45 10.36
CA ILE A 76 -3.68 -14.11 11.79
C ILE A 76 -2.28 -13.63 12.24
N LYS A 77 -1.26 -13.70 11.37
CA LYS A 77 0.11 -13.27 11.70
C LYS A 77 0.27 -11.76 11.60
N ASP A 78 1.39 -11.26 12.11
CA ASP A 78 1.78 -9.85 12.01
C ASP A 78 2.37 -9.49 10.63
N ASN A 79 2.47 -8.20 10.34
CA ASN A 79 2.98 -7.57 9.11
C ASN A 79 2.05 -7.68 7.89
N PHE A 80 0.80 -7.29 8.08
CA PHE A 80 -0.16 -7.13 6.98
C PHE A 80 -0.70 -5.72 6.88
N TYR A 81 -1.20 -5.41 5.68
CA TYR A 81 -2.08 -4.29 5.41
C TYR A 81 -3.53 -4.78 5.27
N THR A 82 -4.46 -4.25 6.04
CA THR A 82 -5.91 -4.49 5.87
C THR A 82 -6.48 -3.48 4.89
N HIS A 83 -7.16 -3.97 3.86
CA HIS A 83 -7.84 -3.12 2.91
C HIS A 83 -9.02 -2.40 3.58
N PRO A 84 -9.19 -1.07 3.42
CA PRO A 84 -10.18 -0.32 4.21
C PRO A 84 -11.64 -0.62 3.83
N GLU A 85 -11.89 -1.08 2.61
CA GLU A 85 -13.24 -1.32 2.07
C GLU A 85 -13.50 -2.78 1.67
N MET A 86 -12.53 -3.66 1.85
CA MET A 86 -12.62 -5.06 1.41
C MET A 86 -12.15 -5.95 2.55
N ASP A 87 -12.74 -7.14 2.67
CA ASP A 87 -12.35 -8.15 3.66
C ASP A 87 -11.05 -8.86 3.24
N ILE A 88 -10.02 -8.07 2.93
CA ILE A 88 -8.76 -8.52 2.35
C ILE A 88 -7.60 -8.03 3.22
N LYS A 89 -6.66 -8.94 3.44
CA LYS A 89 -5.32 -8.66 3.97
C LYS A 89 -4.28 -8.81 2.87
N ILE A 90 -3.35 -7.86 2.83
CA ILE A 90 -2.20 -7.87 1.95
C ILE A 90 -0.95 -8.04 2.81
N VAL A 91 -0.23 -9.14 2.61
CA VAL A 91 1.05 -9.42 3.27
C VAL A 91 2.15 -8.98 2.33
N TYR A 92 2.70 -7.79 2.56
CA TYR A 92 3.76 -7.23 1.72
C TYR A 92 5.12 -7.83 2.07
N LYS A 93 5.89 -8.21 1.05
CA LYS A 93 7.25 -8.77 1.17
C LYS A 93 8.34 -7.72 0.93
N ASP A 94 7.96 -6.58 0.37
CA ASP A 94 8.89 -5.51 0.00
C ASP A 94 9.50 -4.83 1.24
N GLU A 95 10.82 -4.70 1.28
CA GLU A 95 11.54 -3.98 2.35
C GLU A 95 11.14 -2.52 2.45
N ILE A 96 10.79 -1.87 1.32
CA ILE A 96 10.36 -0.47 1.31
C ILE A 96 9.13 -0.31 2.20
N MET A 97 8.16 -1.21 2.04
CA MET A 97 6.90 -1.22 2.77
C MET A 97 7.12 -1.44 4.28
N GLN A 98 8.05 -2.32 4.64
CA GLN A 98 8.41 -2.58 6.04
C GLN A 98 9.02 -1.34 6.73
N ARG A 99 9.62 -0.42 5.96
CA ARG A 99 10.22 0.82 6.47
C ARG A 99 9.27 2.01 6.46
N MET A 100 8.10 1.87 5.84
CA MET A 100 7.10 2.94 5.82
C MET A 100 6.45 3.08 7.19
N ARG A 101 6.31 4.32 7.64
CA ARG A 101 5.63 4.61 8.90
C ARG A 101 4.12 4.63 8.71
N ALA A 102 3.42 4.44 9.81
CA ALA A 102 1.98 4.51 9.86
C ALA A 102 1.52 5.63 10.80
N GLN A 103 0.53 6.40 10.35
CA GLN A 103 -0.05 7.52 11.09
C GLN A 103 -1.58 7.59 10.94
N CYS A 104 -2.19 8.41 11.81
CA CYS A 104 -3.61 8.77 11.78
C CYS A 104 -4.00 9.42 10.43
N ARG A 105 -3.10 10.21 9.82
CA ARG A 105 -3.26 10.80 8.49
C ARG A 105 -2.23 10.19 7.54
N SER A 106 -2.72 9.61 6.46
CA SER A 106 -1.93 8.90 5.45
C SER A 106 -2.02 9.62 4.11
N ASN A 107 -0.95 9.62 3.34
CA ASN A 107 -0.93 10.16 1.98
C ASN A 107 -0.78 9.06 0.92
N VAL A 108 -0.80 7.79 1.34
CA VAL A 108 -0.70 6.62 0.46
C VAL A 108 -1.57 5.46 0.94
N ALA A 109 -1.96 4.60 0.00
CA ALA A 109 -2.71 3.36 0.26
C ALA A 109 -2.28 2.25 -0.70
N LEU A 110 -2.55 1.00 -0.33
CA LEU A 110 -2.44 -0.13 -1.27
C LEU A 110 -3.76 -0.34 -2.00
N CYS A 111 -3.67 -0.56 -3.31
CA CYS A 111 -4.80 -0.87 -4.19
C CYS A 111 -4.51 -2.17 -4.94
N ILE A 112 -5.52 -3.03 -5.10
CA ILE A 112 -5.43 -4.26 -5.88
C ILE A 112 -6.10 -4.00 -7.23
N ILE A 113 -5.33 -4.02 -8.31
CA ILE A 113 -5.81 -3.78 -9.67
C ILE A 113 -5.82 -5.10 -10.43
N LYS A 114 -6.91 -5.38 -11.13
CA LYS A 114 -7.01 -6.51 -12.07
C LYS A 114 -6.35 -6.12 -13.39
N GLU A 115 -5.34 -6.87 -13.84
CA GLU A 115 -4.82 -6.72 -15.19
C GLU A 115 -5.86 -7.28 -16.18
N GLU A 116 -6.41 -6.43 -17.04
CA GLU A 116 -7.15 -6.90 -18.20
C GLU A 116 -6.15 -7.48 -19.19
N ASN A 117 -6.31 -8.77 -19.51
CA ASN A 117 -5.53 -9.42 -20.54
C ASN A 117 -5.64 -8.59 -21.84
N SER A 118 -4.54 -7.95 -22.22
CA SER A 118 -4.33 -7.48 -23.58
C SER A 118 -4.62 -8.65 -24.53
N ILE A 119 -5.62 -8.45 -25.36
CA ILE A 119 -6.17 -9.32 -26.40
C ILE A 119 -5.17 -10.37 -26.94
N ASN A 120 -5.65 -11.62 -27.00
CA ASN A 120 -5.09 -12.81 -27.67
C ASN A 120 -4.06 -13.68 -26.92
N LYS A 121 -4.56 -14.74 -26.27
CA LYS A 121 -4.32 -16.13 -26.72
C LYS A 121 -5.28 -17.11 -26.03
N LYS A 122 -6.08 -17.80 -26.84
CA LYS A 122 -6.72 -19.06 -26.45
C LYS A 122 -5.63 -20.07 -26.07
N ASN A 123 -5.95 -20.90 -25.08
CA ASN A 123 -5.21 -22.08 -24.60
C ASN A 123 -4.03 -21.77 -23.66
N ILE A 124 -4.27 -21.94 -22.35
CA ILE A 124 -3.63 -22.94 -21.49
C ILE A 124 -4.40 -22.96 -20.15
N GLU A 125 -4.92 -24.13 -19.81
CA GLU A 125 -5.67 -24.39 -18.58
C GLU A 125 -4.77 -24.28 -17.33
N ASN A 126 -5.36 -23.72 -16.26
CA ASN A 126 -5.06 -23.99 -14.85
C ASN A 126 -3.67 -23.65 -14.27
N ARG A 127 -2.87 -22.75 -14.87
CA ARG A 127 -1.65 -22.20 -14.21
C ARG A 127 -1.53 -20.67 -14.14
N GLU A 128 -2.50 -19.90 -14.66
CA GLU A 128 -2.34 -18.45 -14.85
C GLU A 128 -3.10 -17.52 -13.87
N ASN A 129 -3.71 -18.03 -12.80
CA ASN A 129 -4.43 -17.16 -11.84
C ASN A 129 -3.53 -16.12 -11.14
N ASN A 130 -2.22 -16.39 -11.02
CA ASN A 130 -1.27 -15.49 -10.34
C ASN A 130 -0.93 -14.20 -11.11
N LYS A 131 -1.31 -14.07 -12.40
CA LYS A 131 -1.03 -12.88 -13.22
C LYS A 131 -2.23 -11.93 -13.36
N LYS A 132 -3.37 -12.24 -12.75
CA LYS A 132 -4.62 -11.49 -12.99
C LYS A 132 -4.75 -10.23 -12.15
N TYR A 133 -4.05 -10.15 -11.01
CA TYR A 133 -4.11 -9.00 -10.12
C TYR A 133 -2.71 -8.49 -9.82
N LYS A 134 -2.60 -7.22 -9.47
CA LYS A 134 -1.36 -6.61 -8.99
C LYS A 134 -1.69 -5.68 -7.83
N ILE A 135 -0.75 -5.56 -6.91
CA ILE A 135 -0.85 -4.65 -5.78
C ILE A 135 -0.02 -3.41 -6.13
N TYR A 136 -0.63 -2.24 -6.01
CA TYR A 136 0.03 -0.97 -6.24
C TYR A 136 -0.04 -0.09 -5.01
N LEU A 137 1.06 0.59 -4.72
CA LEU A 137 1.08 1.72 -3.82
C LEU A 137 0.61 2.96 -4.59
N ILE A 138 -0.47 3.59 -4.12
CA ILE A 138 -1.06 4.77 -4.76
C ILE A 138 -1.01 5.97 -3.81
N ALA A 139 -0.90 7.17 -4.38
CA ALA A 139 -1.03 8.42 -3.64
C ALA A 139 -2.50 8.74 -3.35
N THR A 140 -2.84 8.94 -2.08
CA THR A 140 -4.17 9.38 -1.63
C THR A 140 -4.24 10.89 -1.37
N ASP A 141 -3.12 11.59 -1.51
CA ASP A 141 -3.01 13.05 -1.47
C ASP A 141 -1.94 13.50 -2.47
N ASN A 142 -1.80 14.82 -2.66
CA ASN A 142 -0.64 15.39 -3.35
C ASN A 142 0.59 15.28 -2.44
N ILE A 143 1.66 14.65 -2.92
CA ILE A 143 2.90 14.43 -2.15
C ILE A 143 4.01 15.27 -2.77
N MET A 144 4.59 16.17 -1.99
CA MET A 144 5.69 17.02 -2.46
C MET A 144 7.00 16.23 -2.53
N GLU A 145 7.95 16.71 -3.34
CA GLU A 145 9.33 16.21 -3.28
C GLU A 145 9.84 16.23 -1.83
N ASP A 146 10.56 15.16 -1.46
CA ASP A 146 11.08 14.91 -0.12
C ASP A 146 10.05 14.70 0.98
N GLU A 147 8.76 14.74 0.69
CA GLU A 147 7.72 14.39 1.64
C GLU A 147 7.72 12.88 1.92
N GLU A 148 7.39 12.51 3.15
CA GLU A 148 7.41 11.10 3.56
C GLU A 148 6.12 10.40 3.16
N LEU A 149 6.22 9.15 2.70
CA LEU A 149 5.07 8.32 2.39
C LEU A 149 4.64 7.57 3.65
N ILE A 150 3.36 7.68 4.00
CA ILE A 150 2.82 7.29 5.30
C ILE A 150 1.52 6.52 5.13
N PHE A 151 1.45 5.31 5.68
CA PHE A 151 0.22 4.50 5.70
C PHE A 151 -0.76 4.94 6.78
N ASN A 152 -2.02 4.58 6.58
CA ASN A 152 -3.00 4.70 7.64
C ASN A 152 -2.74 3.64 8.70
N ILE A 153 -2.61 4.07 9.95
CA ILE A 153 -2.37 3.20 11.09
C ILE A 153 -3.46 2.14 11.28
N LYS A 154 -4.71 2.46 10.95
CA LYS A 154 -5.83 1.51 11.05
C LYS A 154 -5.69 0.32 10.10
N ASN A 155 -4.92 0.51 9.03
CA ASN A 155 -4.75 -0.49 7.99
C ASN A 155 -3.48 -1.30 8.19
N ILE A 156 -2.67 -1.07 9.22
CA ILE A 156 -1.40 -1.77 9.43
C ILE A 156 -1.46 -2.54 10.75
N SER A 157 -1.12 -3.83 10.70
CA SER A 157 -1.02 -4.68 11.91
C SER A 157 0.05 -4.14 12.88
N ASN A 158 -0.23 -4.13 14.18
CA ASN A 158 0.71 -3.73 15.24
C ASN A 158 1.38 -2.36 15.03
N GLY A 159 0.79 -1.49 14.23
CA GLY A 159 1.33 -0.16 13.99
C GLY A 159 1.24 0.67 15.26
N ILE A 160 2.37 1.22 15.72
CA ILE A 160 2.38 2.34 16.67
C ILE A 160 2.22 3.63 15.87
N CYS A 161 1.18 4.42 16.18
CA CYS A 161 0.99 5.68 15.47
C CYS A 161 2.22 6.57 15.64
N SER A 162 2.88 6.88 14.53
CA SER A 162 4.07 7.74 14.52
C SER A 162 3.69 9.22 14.51
N CYS A 163 2.59 9.56 15.18
CA CYS A 163 1.88 10.81 15.10
C CYS A 163 2.53 11.78 16.09
N ASN A 164 3.22 12.81 15.57
CA ASN A 164 4.13 13.63 16.38
C ASN A 164 3.44 14.41 17.51
N LYS A 165 2.11 14.57 17.47
CA LYS A 165 1.32 15.14 18.56
C LYS A 165 0.14 14.22 18.87
N ILE A 166 0.16 13.60 20.05
CA ILE A 166 -0.90 12.70 20.54
C ILE A 166 -2.26 13.42 20.54
N GLU A 167 -2.28 14.68 20.96
CA GLU A 167 -3.47 15.55 20.99
C GLU A 167 -4.15 15.75 19.62
N TYR A 168 -3.41 15.60 18.53
CA TYR A 168 -3.91 15.75 17.16
C TYR A 168 -4.05 14.40 16.46
N CYS A 169 -3.79 13.30 17.16
CA CYS A 169 -4.05 11.99 16.60
C CYS A 169 -5.53 11.68 16.71
N LEU A 170 -6.04 11.10 15.63
CA LEU A 170 -7.40 10.61 15.50
C LEU A 170 -7.58 9.17 16.04
N GLN A 171 -6.57 8.61 16.70
CA GLN A 171 -6.66 7.31 17.36
C GLN A 171 -7.22 7.52 18.78
N PRO A 172 -8.25 6.78 19.21
CA PRO A 172 -8.64 6.77 20.61
C PRO A 172 -7.47 6.25 21.45
N VAL A 173 -7.18 6.93 22.56
CA VAL A 173 -6.18 6.54 23.57
C VAL A 173 -6.77 5.44 24.44
#